data_AF-A0A820LEA1-F1
#
_entry.id   AF-A0A820LEA1-F1
#
_cell.length_a   1.000
_cell.length_b   1.000
_cell.length_c   1.000
_cell.angle_alpha   90.00
_cell.angle_beta   90.00
_cell.angle_gamma   90.00
#
_symmetry.space_group_name_H-M   'P 1'
#
loop_
_entity.id
_entity.type
_entity.pdbx_description
1 polymer ?
#
loop_
_entity_poly.entity_id
_entity_poly.type
_entity_poly.pdbx_seq_one_letter_code
_entity_poly.pdbx_strand_id
1 'polypeptide(L)'
;CIFIQNLYRQQLNYLTDNCQSCSLSNDCMNKIPQIYNVTAIERKSRRTVKLKWKSNGEKILEPIFYVIEAQWMLSNININPYELVSKWGFVKEEVSHTKAIIRNIQRDNRWYKFRVAAVTRHGYSTFSMTNKPFRLTNQSQTVSPILDRPKKFSIKDYQLNFNTINVTLHWQKPDLPVNGYQV
;
A
#
# COMPACT_ATOMS: atom_id res chain seq x y z
N CYS A 1 12.00 -5.95 -2.69
CA CYS A 1 13.34 -6.33 -2.16
C CYS A 1 14.03 -5.19 -1.40
N ILE A 2 14.26 -4.02 -1.98
CA ILE A 2 14.99 -2.90 -1.32
C ILE A 2 14.35 -2.49 0.03
N PHE A 3 13.01 -2.47 0.12
CA PHE A 3 12.33 -2.07 1.35
C PHE A 3 12.45 -3.10 2.48
N ILE A 4 12.32 -4.40 2.19
CA ILE A 4 12.56 -5.49 3.16
C ILE A 4 14.03 -5.47 3.61
N GLN A 5 14.98 -5.24 2.69
CA GLN A 5 16.39 -5.10 3.01
C GLN A 5 16.68 -3.89 3.91
N ASN A 6 15.97 -2.77 3.72
CA ASN A 6 16.12 -1.56 4.54
C ASN A 6 15.45 -1.68 5.92
N LEU A 7 14.28 -2.30 6.01
CA LEU A 7 13.65 -2.68 7.29
C LEU A 7 14.55 -3.63 8.08
N TYR A 8 15.09 -4.63 7.38
CA TYR A 8 16.04 -5.59 7.95
C TYR A 8 17.33 -4.87 8.41
N ARG A 9 17.89 -3.94 7.64
CA ARG A 9 19.04 -3.11 8.07
C ARG A 9 18.74 -2.21 9.28
N GLN A 10 17.55 -1.62 9.35
CA GLN A 10 17.16 -0.79 10.50
C GLN A 10 16.96 -1.63 11.77
N GLN A 11 16.50 -2.88 11.64
CA GLN A 11 16.34 -3.82 12.76
C GLN A 11 17.65 -4.54 13.15
N LEU A 12 18.58 -4.75 12.20
CA LEU A 12 19.93 -5.30 12.43
C LEU A 12 20.91 -4.31 13.07
N ASN A 13 20.58 -3.03 13.24
CA ASN A 13 21.39 -2.17 14.12
C ASN A 13 21.38 -2.67 15.59
N TYR A 14 20.57 -3.69 15.91
CA TYR A 14 20.60 -4.44 17.17
C TYR A 14 21.16 -5.88 17.07
N LEU A 15 21.43 -6.41 15.87
CA LEU A 15 21.97 -7.76 15.69
C LEU A 15 22.87 -7.77 14.45
N THR A 16 24.16 -8.01 14.63
CA THR A 16 25.15 -8.04 13.55
C THR A 16 24.97 -9.24 12.61
N ASP A 17 25.16 -8.97 11.31
CA ASP A 17 25.74 -9.81 10.24
C ASP A 17 24.90 -10.09 8.97
N ASN A 18 25.43 -9.52 7.87
CA ASN A 18 25.42 -9.90 6.46
C ASN A 18 24.29 -10.80 5.92
N CYS A 19 23.35 -10.21 5.17
CA CYS A 19 22.53 -10.95 4.20
C CYS A 19 23.30 -11.17 2.89
N GLN A 20 24.08 -12.25 2.81
CA GLN A 20 24.46 -12.84 1.53
C GLN A 20 23.24 -13.55 0.92
N SER A 21 23.08 -13.47 -0.40
CA SER A 21 22.05 -14.17 -1.17
C SER A 21 21.94 -15.65 -0.76
N CYS A 22 20.87 -16.01 -0.07
CA CYS A 22 20.69 -17.38 0.42
C CYS A 22 20.45 -18.33 -0.77
N SER A 23 21.45 -19.13 -1.12
CA SER A 23 21.23 -20.47 -1.65
C SER A 23 20.64 -21.30 -0.50
N LEU A 24 19.30 -21.34 -0.43
CA LEU A 24 18.55 -21.87 0.71
C LEU A 24 18.67 -23.39 0.78
N SER A 25 19.37 -23.90 1.80
CA SER A 25 19.21 -25.30 2.21
C SER A 25 17.77 -25.51 2.72
N ASN A 26 17.21 -26.71 2.52
CA ASN A 26 15.85 -27.05 2.96
C ASN A 26 15.64 -26.83 4.47
N ASP A 27 16.71 -26.87 5.27
CA ASP A 27 16.65 -26.69 6.71
C ASP A 27 16.32 -25.24 7.14
N CYS A 28 16.76 -24.24 6.36
CA CYS A 28 16.42 -22.84 6.61
C CYS A 28 14.97 -22.49 6.21
N MET A 29 14.44 -23.15 5.18
CA MET A 29 13.07 -22.92 4.70
C MET A 29 12.00 -23.32 5.73
N ASN A 30 12.28 -24.35 6.53
CA ASN A 30 11.39 -24.79 7.62
C ASN A 30 11.31 -23.77 8.78
N LYS A 31 12.25 -22.82 8.85
CA LYS A 31 12.31 -21.76 9.87
C LYS A 31 11.68 -20.45 9.41
N ILE A 32 11.13 -20.39 8.20
CA ILE A 32 10.42 -19.23 7.67
C ILE A 32 8.93 -19.56 7.58
N PRO A 33 8.08 -18.88 8.35
CA PRO A 33 6.67 -19.22 8.37
C PRO A 33 5.97 -18.80 7.09
N GLN A 34 5.12 -19.69 6.58
CA GLN A 34 4.26 -19.45 5.43
C GLN A 34 2.98 -18.76 5.88
N ILE A 35 2.57 -17.76 5.08
CA ILE A 35 1.35 -17.00 5.30
C ILE A 35 0.27 -17.50 4.35
N TYR A 36 -0.95 -17.57 4.85
CA TYR A 36 -2.11 -17.93 4.03
C TYR A 36 -3.38 -17.30 4.60
N ASN A 37 -4.47 -17.35 3.81
CA ASN A 37 -5.79 -16.83 4.19
C ASN A 37 -5.78 -15.37 4.66
N VAL A 38 -5.14 -14.50 3.86
CA VAL A 38 -5.12 -13.05 4.12
C VAL A 38 -6.51 -12.47 3.83
N THR A 39 -7.10 -11.80 4.82
CA THR A 39 -8.44 -11.22 4.75
C THR A 39 -8.43 -9.77 5.24
N ALA A 40 -9.15 -8.89 4.54
CA ALA A 40 -9.28 -7.47 4.86
C ALA A 40 -10.73 -7.16 5.22
N ILE A 41 -10.94 -6.52 6.38
CA ILE A 41 -12.25 -6.18 6.91
C ILE A 41 -12.27 -4.70 7.27
N GLU A 42 -13.28 -3.96 6.80
CA GLU A 42 -13.46 -2.56 7.19
C GLU A 42 -13.80 -2.46 8.69
N ARG A 43 -13.22 -1.47 9.37
CA ARG A 43 -13.61 -1.14 10.74
C ARG A 43 -14.61 0.01 10.74
N LYS A 44 -15.48 0.05 11.76
CA LYS A 44 -16.42 1.16 12.00
C LYS A 44 -15.73 2.53 12.12
N SER A 45 -14.46 2.54 12.54
CA SER A 45 -13.63 3.77 12.58
C SER A 45 -13.23 4.19 11.17
N ARG A 46 -13.47 5.48 10.86
CA ARG A 46 -13.28 6.06 9.51
C ARG A 46 -11.90 5.68 8.93
N ARG A 47 -11.89 5.23 7.67
CA ARG A 47 -10.68 4.97 6.85
C ARG A 47 -9.71 3.93 7.42
N THR A 48 -10.24 2.94 8.16
CA THR A 48 -9.41 1.92 8.82
C THR A 48 -9.76 0.52 8.36
N VAL A 49 -8.74 -0.27 8.05
CA VAL A 49 -8.85 -1.67 7.64
C VAL A 49 -8.20 -2.57 8.68
N LYS A 50 -8.90 -3.63 9.08
CA LYS A 50 -8.32 -4.74 9.86
C LYS A 50 -7.92 -5.84 8.90
N LEU A 51 -6.61 -6.07 8.79
CA LEU A 51 -6.05 -7.21 8.09
C LEU A 51 -5.89 -8.37 9.07
N LYS A 52 -6.21 -9.58 8.64
CA LYS A 52 -5.96 -10.84 9.39
C LYS A 52 -5.38 -11.87 8.44
N TRP A 53 -4.49 -12.72 8.94
CA TRP A 53 -3.94 -13.84 8.19
C TRP A 53 -3.77 -15.05 9.10
N LYS A 54 -3.45 -16.20 8.51
CA LYS A 54 -2.96 -17.38 9.23
C LYS A 54 -1.49 -17.59 8.92
N SER A 55 -0.79 -18.20 9.85
CA SER A 55 0.63 -18.52 9.74
C SER A 55 0.89 -19.88 10.37
N ASN A 56 1.77 -20.68 9.78
CA ASN A 56 2.25 -21.92 10.38
C ASN A 56 3.45 -21.70 11.33
N GLY A 57 3.74 -20.45 11.68
CA GLY A 57 4.90 -20.05 12.50
C GLY A 57 4.72 -20.19 14.00
N GLU A 58 3.61 -20.74 14.49
CA GLU A 58 3.32 -20.86 15.93
C GLU A 58 4.38 -21.69 16.69
N LYS A 59 5.14 -22.53 15.98
CA LYS A 59 6.22 -23.37 16.54
C LYS A 59 7.59 -22.68 16.56
N ILE A 60 7.70 -21.46 16.04
CA ILE A 60 8.96 -20.73 15.93
C ILE A 60 9.14 -19.90 17.21
N LEU A 61 10.20 -20.17 17.96
CA LEU A 61 10.52 -19.48 19.22
C LEU A 61 11.13 -18.09 19.03
N GLU A 62 11.41 -17.72 17.78
CA GLU A 62 12.05 -16.47 17.40
C GLU A 62 11.01 -15.38 17.05
N PRO A 63 11.38 -14.10 17.16
CA PRO A 63 10.51 -13.02 16.73
C PRO A 63 10.23 -13.12 15.22
N ILE A 64 8.96 -13.03 14.86
CA ILE A 64 8.50 -12.97 13.47
C ILE A 64 7.95 -11.58 13.20
N PHE A 65 8.48 -10.93 12.18
CA PHE A 65 7.96 -9.67 11.66
C PHE A 65 7.08 -9.95 10.45
N TYR A 66 5.95 -9.26 10.35
CA TYR A 66 5.06 -9.32 9.20
C TYR A 66 5.11 -8.00 8.46
N VAL A 67 5.60 -8.04 7.22
CA VAL A 67 5.64 -6.88 6.33
C VAL A 67 4.38 -6.89 5.49
N ILE A 68 3.64 -5.78 5.56
CA ILE A 68 2.38 -5.59 4.84
C ILE A 68 2.57 -4.52 3.79
N GLU A 69 2.19 -4.87 2.57
CA GLU A 69 2.16 -3.94 1.45
C GLU A 69 0.74 -3.86 0.89
N ALA A 70 0.42 -2.69 0.32
CA ALA A 70 -0.83 -2.44 -0.38
C ALA A 70 -0.57 -2.01 -1.81
N GLN A 71 -1.50 -2.37 -2.67
CA GLN A 71 -1.60 -1.90 -4.05
C GLN A 71 -3.03 -1.44 -4.27
N TRP A 72 -3.20 -0.26 -4.87
CA TRP A 72 -4.52 0.25 -5.21
C TRP A 72 -4.79 0.12 -6.71
N MET A 73 -6.07 0.02 -7.07
CA MET A 73 -6.58 -0.04 -8.43
C MET A 73 -7.92 0.68 -8.56
N LEU A 74 -8.24 1.18 -9.75
CA LEU A 74 -9.48 1.94 -10.00
C LEU A 74 -10.69 1.07 -10.36
N SER A 75 -10.46 -0.16 -10.80
CA SER A 75 -11.50 -1.13 -11.13
C SER A 75 -11.26 -2.46 -10.41
N ASN A 76 -12.34 -3.17 -10.08
CA ASN A 76 -12.29 -4.55 -9.57
C ASN A 76 -12.24 -5.60 -10.70
N ILE A 77 -12.37 -5.17 -11.95
CA ILE A 77 -12.27 -6.01 -13.14
C ILE A 77 -10.79 -5.99 -13.59
N ASN A 78 -10.28 -7.13 -14.03
CA ASN A 78 -8.94 -7.26 -14.63
C ASN A 78 -8.91 -6.56 -16.00
N ILE A 79 -9.03 -5.23 -16.02
CA ILE A 79 -8.87 -4.39 -17.21
C ILE A 79 -7.40 -3.96 -17.26
N ASN A 80 -6.86 -3.88 -18.48
CA ASN A 80 -5.47 -3.66 -18.84
C ASN A 80 -4.54 -3.18 -17.68
N PRO A 81 -3.66 -4.06 -17.16
CA PRO A 81 -3.01 -3.91 -15.86
C PRO A 81 -2.00 -2.75 -15.73
N TYR A 82 -1.64 -2.08 -16.83
CA TYR A 82 -0.52 -1.15 -16.86
C TYR A 82 -0.86 0.31 -16.52
N GLU A 83 -2.13 0.74 -16.58
CA GLU A 83 -2.47 2.17 -16.40
C GLU A 83 -3.30 2.50 -15.15
N LEU A 84 -3.96 1.51 -14.53
CA LEU A 84 -4.93 1.77 -13.46
C LEU A 84 -4.59 1.04 -12.15
N VAL A 85 -3.34 0.58 -12.01
CA VAL A 85 -2.86 -0.17 -10.84
C VAL A 85 -1.56 0.44 -10.32
N SER A 86 -1.49 0.71 -9.02
CA SER A 86 -0.29 1.24 -8.39
C SER A 86 0.83 0.19 -8.29
N LYS A 87 2.06 0.63 -8.03
CA LYS A 87 3.07 -0.28 -7.49
C LYS A 87 2.66 -0.74 -6.08
N TRP A 88 3.18 -1.89 -5.65
CA TRP A 88 3.10 -2.30 -4.25
C TRP A 88 3.91 -1.32 -3.40
N GLY A 89 3.30 -0.84 -2.32
CA GLY A 89 3.93 0.07 -1.37
C GLY A 89 3.79 -0.44 0.05
N PHE A 90 4.81 -0.22 0.88
CA PHE A 90 4.74 -0.52 2.29
C PHE A 90 3.64 0.27 2.98
N VAL A 91 2.88 -0.39 3.84
CA VAL A 91 1.83 0.26 4.64
C VAL A 91 1.97 0.02 6.12
N LYS A 92 2.50 -1.13 6.54
CA LYS A 92 2.62 -1.47 7.95
C LYS A 92 3.55 -2.65 8.20
N GLU A 93 4.15 -2.64 9.37
CA GLU A 93 4.79 -3.79 10.00
C GLU A 93 4.01 -4.21 11.25
N GLU A 94 3.97 -5.51 11.53
CA GLU A 94 3.39 -6.08 12.75
C GLU A 94 4.32 -7.14 13.32
N VAL A 95 4.46 -7.19 14.66
CA VAL A 95 5.35 -8.14 15.36
C VAL A 95 4.50 -9.23 16.00
N SER A 96 4.79 -10.49 15.67
CA SER A 96 4.21 -11.72 16.22
C SER A 96 2.69 -11.91 16.05
N HIS A 97 1.89 -10.85 15.89
CA HIS A 97 0.45 -10.94 15.71
C HIS A 97 0.08 -11.20 14.25
N THR A 98 -0.84 -12.14 14.03
CA THR A 98 -1.40 -12.45 12.71
C THR A 98 -2.55 -11.51 12.30
N LYS A 99 -2.52 -10.27 12.79
CA LYS A 99 -3.53 -9.23 12.54
C LYS A 99 -2.87 -7.86 12.57
N ALA A 100 -3.29 -6.98 11.67
CA ALA A 100 -2.83 -5.59 11.65
C ALA A 100 -4.00 -4.63 11.45
N ILE A 101 -3.83 -3.42 11.98
CA ILE A 101 -4.73 -2.29 11.75
C ILE A 101 -4.01 -1.28 10.88
N ILE A 102 -4.53 -1.05 9.68
CA ILE A 102 -4.03 -0.06 8.72
C ILE A 102 -4.99 1.14 8.75
N ARG A 103 -4.45 2.32 9.05
CA ARG A 103 -5.20 3.57 9.16
C ARG A 103 -5.01 4.42 7.90
N ASN A 104 -5.84 5.44 7.74
CA ASN A 104 -5.73 6.45 6.68
C ASN A 104 -5.77 5.88 5.26
N ILE A 105 -6.48 4.77 5.04
CA ILE A 105 -6.75 4.27 3.69
C ILE A 105 -7.63 5.29 2.96
N GLN A 106 -7.23 5.70 1.76
CA GLN A 106 -7.93 6.72 0.99
C GLN A 106 -9.29 6.19 0.50
N ARG A 107 -10.31 7.07 0.47
CA ARG A 107 -11.71 6.72 0.12
C ARG A 107 -12.02 6.97 -1.36
N ASP A 108 -11.00 7.13 -2.19
CA ASP A 108 -11.10 7.80 -3.48
C ASP A 108 -11.58 6.85 -4.59
N ASN A 109 -12.64 6.08 -4.34
CA ASN A 109 -13.17 5.05 -5.26
C ASN A 109 -12.13 3.96 -5.61
N ARG A 110 -11.08 3.80 -4.79
CA ARG A 110 -10.00 2.83 -5.01
C ARG A 110 -10.31 1.49 -4.39
N TRP A 111 -10.01 0.44 -5.13
CA TRP A 111 -9.91 -0.92 -4.63
C TRP A 111 -8.47 -1.18 -4.19
N TYR A 112 -8.29 -1.95 -3.12
CA TYR A 112 -7.00 -2.28 -2.53
C TYR A 112 -6.81 -3.78 -2.54
N LYS A 113 -5.63 -4.24 -2.95
CA LYS A 113 -5.12 -5.56 -2.59
C LYS A 113 -4.05 -5.38 -1.53
N PHE A 114 -4.04 -6.31 -0.58
CA PHE A 114 -3.01 -6.37 0.45
C PHE A 114 -2.21 -7.65 0.27
N ARG A 115 -0.91 -7.58 0.55
CA ARG A 115 -0.05 -8.75 0.63
C ARG A 115 0.79 -8.70 1.89
N VAL A 116 1.08 -9.88 2.44
CA VAL A 116 1.81 -10.07 3.69
C VAL A 116 2.90 -11.09 3.47
N ALA A 117 4.10 -10.79 3.95
CA ALA A 117 5.21 -11.73 4.06
C ALA A 117 5.69 -11.78 5.50
N ALA A 118 6.12 -12.95 5.96
CA ALA A 118 6.87 -13.09 7.19
C ALA A 118 8.34 -12.79 6.95
N VAL A 119 9.01 -12.24 7.95
CA VAL A 119 10.44 -11.96 7.96
C VAL A 119 11.00 -12.46 9.30
N THR A 120 12.07 -13.23 9.23
CA THR A 120 12.83 -13.77 10.36
C THR A 120 14.32 -13.56 10.09
N ARG A 121 15.18 -13.89 11.05
CA ARG A 121 16.64 -13.90 10.84
C ARG A 121 17.09 -14.85 9.74
N HIS A 122 16.26 -15.84 9.40
CA HIS A 122 16.55 -16.85 8.39
C HIS A 122 16.13 -16.42 6.98
N GLY A 123 15.38 -15.32 6.84
CA GLY A 123 14.93 -14.79 5.56
C GLY A 123 13.48 -14.31 5.58
N TYR A 124 12.82 -14.32 4.42
CA TYR A 124 11.44 -13.89 4.28
C TYR A 124 10.60 -14.89 3.49
N SER A 125 9.32 -14.98 3.82
CA SER A 125 8.38 -15.86 3.13
C SER A 125 7.97 -15.26 1.79
N THR A 126 7.42 -16.10 0.91
CA THR A 126 6.66 -15.58 -0.22
C THR A 126 5.49 -14.73 0.28
N PHE A 127 5.12 -13.73 -0.50
CA PHE A 127 3.97 -12.89 -0.19
C PHE A 127 2.67 -13.65 -0.42
N SER A 128 1.83 -13.74 0.61
CA SER A 128 0.43 -14.15 0.46
C SER A 128 -0.44 -12.91 0.32
N MET A 129 -1.42 -12.94 -0.58
CA MET A 129 -2.29 -11.79 -0.87
C MET A 129 -3.75 -12.05 -0.52
N THR A 130 -4.54 -10.98 -0.41
CA THR A 130 -5.99 -11.07 -0.30
C THR A 130 -6.61 -11.64 -1.57
N ASN A 131 -7.49 -12.63 -1.45
CA ASN A 131 -8.14 -13.28 -2.60
C ASN A 131 -9.05 -12.34 -3.40
N LYS A 132 -9.68 -11.36 -2.74
CA LYS A 132 -10.58 -10.39 -3.35
C LYS A 132 -10.10 -8.96 -3.06
N PRO A 133 -10.16 -8.03 -4.03
CA PRO A 133 -9.91 -6.62 -3.77
C PRO A 133 -10.87 -6.09 -2.70
N PHE A 134 -10.33 -5.28 -1.81
CA PHE A 134 -11.05 -4.61 -0.73
C PHE A 134 -11.35 -3.16 -1.12
N ARG A 135 -12.55 -2.67 -0.84
CA ARG A 135 -12.87 -1.26 -1.00
C ARG A 135 -13.58 -0.77 0.25
N LEU A 136 -13.17 0.40 0.74
CA LEU A 136 -13.86 1.04 1.85
C LEU A 136 -15.27 1.41 1.42
N THR A 137 -16.23 1.20 2.32
CA THR A 137 -17.60 1.61 2.12
C THR A 137 -17.65 3.14 2.09
N ASN A 138 -18.12 3.68 0.98
CA ASN A 138 -18.41 5.11 0.90
C ASN A 138 -19.64 5.38 1.78
N GLN A 139 -19.41 5.84 3.02
CA GLN A 139 -20.49 6.35 3.88
C GLN A 139 -21.15 7.64 3.33
N SER A 140 -20.74 8.13 2.17
CA SER A 140 -21.44 9.17 1.40
C SER A 140 -22.07 8.53 0.17
N GLN A 141 -23.33 8.12 0.30
CA GLN A 141 -24.25 7.97 -0.84
C GLN A 141 -24.84 9.32 -1.27
N THR A 142 -24.35 10.45 -0.73
CA THR A 142 -24.91 11.80 -0.98
C THR A 142 -23.88 12.83 -1.40
N VAL A 143 -22.70 12.44 -1.89
CA VAL A 143 -21.77 13.41 -2.45
C VAL A 143 -21.26 12.87 -3.78
N SER A 144 -21.55 13.63 -4.84
CA SER A 144 -20.95 13.56 -6.17
C SER A 144 -19.48 13.11 -6.11
N PRO A 145 -18.95 12.41 -7.13
CA PRO A 145 -17.56 11.94 -7.13
C PRO A 145 -16.67 13.10 -6.68
N ILE A 146 -16.01 12.94 -5.53
CA ILE A 146 -15.03 13.90 -5.04
C ILE A 146 -13.88 13.81 -6.05
N LEU A 147 -13.99 14.59 -7.13
CA LEU A 147 -12.91 14.83 -8.04
C LEU A 147 -11.86 15.57 -7.22
N ASP A 148 -10.71 14.92 -7.02
CA ASP A 148 -9.57 15.55 -6.35
C ASP A 148 -9.28 16.88 -7.06
N ARG A 149 -9.43 18.00 -6.34
CA ARG A 149 -9.12 19.32 -6.90
C ARG A 149 -7.64 19.34 -7.33
N PRO A 150 -7.30 20.05 -8.43
CA PRO A 150 -5.92 20.24 -8.81
C PRO A 150 -5.09 20.76 -7.64
N LYS A 151 -3.95 20.12 -7.36
CA LYS A 151 -3.07 20.51 -6.24
C LYS A 151 -2.13 21.62 -6.72
N LYS A 152 -1.60 22.45 -5.80
CA LYS A 152 -0.59 23.49 -6.11
C LYS A 152 -1.00 24.44 -7.25
N PHE A 153 -2.22 24.98 -7.17
CA PHE A 153 -2.65 26.03 -8.08
C PHE A 153 -1.82 27.30 -7.87
N SER A 154 -1.30 27.86 -8.94
CA SER A 154 -0.49 29.08 -8.92
C SER A 154 -0.63 29.84 -10.25
N ILE A 155 -0.60 31.16 -10.18
CA ILE A 155 -0.44 32.02 -11.36
C ILE A 155 1.05 32.08 -11.66
N LYS A 156 1.45 31.64 -12.85
CA LYS A 156 2.86 31.63 -13.27
C LYS A 156 3.28 32.98 -13.86
N ASP A 157 2.39 33.59 -14.63
CA ASP A 157 2.65 34.86 -15.31
C ASP A 157 1.32 35.57 -15.62
N TYR A 158 1.37 36.89 -15.77
CA TYR A 158 0.26 37.69 -16.27
C TYR A 158 0.75 38.83 -17.15
N GLN A 159 0.07 39.07 -18.27
CA GLN A 159 0.34 40.17 -19.18
C GLN A 159 -0.86 41.11 -19.22
N LEU A 160 -0.60 42.39 -18.94
CA LEU A 160 -1.57 43.47 -19.04
C LEU A 160 -1.52 44.05 -20.46
N ASN A 161 -2.59 43.84 -21.21
CA ASN A 161 -2.86 44.56 -22.45
C ASN A 161 -3.86 45.69 -22.16
N PHE A 162 -4.04 46.63 -23.10
CA PHE A 162 -4.86 47.83 -22.91
C PHE A 162 -6.22 47.59 -22.24
N ASN A 163 -6.94 46.53 -22.64
CA ASN A 163 -8.25 46.17 -22.07
C ASN A 163 -8.36 44.70 -21.62
N THR A 164 -7.30 43.90 -21.70
CA THR A 164 -7.35 42.47 -21.36
C THR A 164 -6.16 42.05 -20.52
N ILE A 165 -6.37 41.06 -19.65
CA ILE A 165 -5.30 40.44 -18.88
C ILE A 165 -5.17 39.00 -19.34
N ASN A 166 -4.01 38.65 -19.88
CA ASN A 166 -3.69 37.26 -20.19
C ASN A 166 -3.03 36.65 -18.96
N VAL A 167 -3.61 35.58 -18.41
CA VAL A 167 -3.09 34.92 -17.21
C VAL A 167 -2.65 33.50 -17.55
N THR A 168 -1.42 33.15 -17.18
CA THR A 168 -0.91 31.78 -17.29
C THR A 168 -1.08 31.06 -15.96
N LEU A 169 -1.95 30.06 -15.94
CA LEU A 169 -2.26 29.26 -14.76
C LEU A 169 -1.45 27.95 -14.76
N HIS A 170 -1.04 27.51 -13.57
CA HIS A 170 -0.31 26.27 -13.37
C HIS A 170 -0.91 25.48 -12.20
N TRP A 171 -1.06 24.17 -12.36
CA TRP A 171 -1.51 23.26 -11.31
C TRP A 171 -0.92 21.86 -11.50
N GLN A 172 -0.85 21.11 -10.40
CA GLN A 172 -0.45 19.71 -10.39
C GLN A 172 -1.67 18.81 -10.67
N LYS A 173 -1.50 17.87 -11.61
CA LYS A 173 -2.55 16.90 -11.95
C LYS A 173 -3.01 16.11 -10.71
N PRO A 174 -4.31 15.81 -10.59
CA PRO A 174 -4.82 14.88 -9.61
C PRO A 174 -4.20 13.48 -9.78
N ASP A 175 -4.24 12.69 -8.71
CA ASP A 175 -3.74 11.31 -8.72
C ASP A 175 -4.68 10.37 -9.51
N LEU A 176 -5.91 10.82 -9.77
CA LEU A 176 -6.94 10.12 -10.54
C LEU A 176 -7.04 10.70 -11.96
N PRO A 177 -7.37 9.89 -12.98
CA PRO A 177 -7.62 10.38 -14.33
C PRO A 177 -8.84 11.31 -14.36
N VAL A 178 -8.74 12.40 -15.12
CA VAL A 178 -9.79 13.42 -15.27
C VAL A 178 -10.05 13.68 -16.75
N ASN A 179 -11.31 13.93 -17.11
CA ASN A 179 -11.72 14.18 -18.52
C ASN A 179 -11.44 15.62 -18.98
N GLY A 180 -11.16 16.53 -18.05
CA GLY A 180 -10.91 17.94 -18.33
C GLY A 180 -10.85 18.76 -17.05
N TYR A 181 -10.39 20.00 -17.16
CA TYR A 181 -10.39 20.97 -16.07
C TYR A 181 -11.37 22.09 -16.42
N GLN A 182 -12.20 22.48 -15.45
CA GLN A 182 -12.99 23.72 -15.55
C GLN A 182 -12.22 24.81 -14.79
N VAL A 183 -11.92 25.89 -15.49
CA VAL A 183 -11.12 27.02 -15.01
C VAL A 183 -12.00 28.24 -14.91
#